data_AF-A0A961TIM8-F1
#
_entry.id   AF-A0A961TIM8-F1
#
_cell.length_a   1.000
_cell.length_b   1.000
_cell.length_c   1.000
_cell.angle_alpha   90.00
_cell.angle_beta   90.00
_cell.angle_gamma   90.00
#
_symmetry.space_group_name_H-M   'P 1'
#
loop_
_entity.id
_entity.type
_entity.pdbx_description
1 polymer ?
#
loop_
_entity_poly.entity_id
_entity_poly.type
_entity_poly.pdbx_seq_one_letter_code
_entity_poly.pdbx_strand_id
1 'polypeptide(L)'
;MYTVFNTNDSSEIYGRGMSAEEAMSEILRYDGHDFTIELEDDFWVLRGSTGSRYSMAGLGRFNTITEVLAANESEATAKIAEYVVSHSGLDWSKLEAMEDSVFDEMLAEIERQNAE
;
A
#
# COMPACT_ATOMS: atom_id res chain seq x y z
N MET A 1 -4.10 2.57 13.48
CA MET A 1 -4.89 3.25 12.43
C MET A 1 -3.91 3.94 11.52
N TYR A 2 -4.13 3.87 10.22
CA TYR A 2 -3.22 4.33 9.19
C TYR A 2 -3.88 5.36 8.27
N THR A 3 -3.03 6.24 7.75
CA THR A 3 -3.32 7.22 6.71
C THR A 3 -2.53 6.86 5.46
N VAL A 4 -3.23 6.79 4.32
CA VAL A 4 -2.66 6.59 2.99
C VAL A 4 -2.66 7.92 2.25
N PHE A 5 -1.50 8.36 1.77
CA PHE A 5 -1.32 9.68 1.19
C PHE A 5 -0.30 9.67 0.05
N ASN A 6 -0.29 10.75 -0.73
CA ASN A 6 0.71 11.00 -1.75
C ASN A 6 1.94 11.69 -1.15
N THR A 7 3.12 11.11 -1.26
CA THR A 7 4.37 11.67 -0.72
C THR A 7 4.88 12.89 -1.49
N ASN A 8 4.43 13.14 -2.73
CA ASN A 8 4.69 14.44 -3.39
C ASN A 8 3.84 15.56 -2.83
N ASP A 9 2.61 15.22 -2.44
CA ASP A 9 1.58 16.16 -2.05
C ASP A 9 0.88 15.57 -0.83
N SER A 10 1.44 15.84 0.34
CA SER A 10 0.93 15.33 1.61
C SER A 10 -0.46 15.88 1.96
N SER A 11 -1.01 16.81 1.16
CA SER A 11 -2.40 17.24 1.26
C SER A 11 -3.37 16.29 0.53
N GLU A 12 -2.87 15.45 -0.37
CA GLU A 12 -3.65 14.43 -1.08
C GLU A 12 -3.71 13.14 -0.24
N ILE A 13 -4.79 13.02 0.53
CA ILE A 13 -5.07 11.86 1.37
C ILE A 13 -6.07 10.95 0.65
N TYR A 14 -5.68 9.71 0.40
CA TYR A 14 -6.53 8.67 -0.21
C TYR A 14 -7.41 7.99 0.84
N GLY A 15 -6.94 7.94 2.09
CA GLY A 15 -7.83 7.82 3.23
C GLY A 15 -7.10 7.74 4.56
N ARG A 16 -7.87 7.70 5.64
CA ARG A 16 -7.39 7.91 7.01
C ARG A 16 -8.24 7.11 8.00
N GLY A 17 -7.65 6.73 9.13
CA GLY A 17 -8.34 5.91 10.11
C GLY A 17 -8.58 4.50 9.59
N MET A 18 -7.66 3.97 8.78
CA MET A 18 -7.74 2.62 8.25
C MET A 18 -7.07 1.62 9.20
N SER A 19 -7.55 0.39 9.22
CA SER A 19 -6.73 -0.73 9.68
C SER A 19 -5.51 -0.92 8.75
N ALA A 20 -4.51 -1.69 9.21
CA ALA A 20 -3.36 -2.01 8.38
C ALA A 20 -3.77 -2.72 7.08
N GLU A 21 -4.69 -3.68 7.16
CA GLU A 21 -5.22 -4.42 6.00
C GLU A 21 -5.87 -3.50 4.97
N GLU A 22 -6.69 -2.55 5.43
CA GLU A 22 -7.36 -1.58 4.57
C GLU A 22 -6.36 -0.64 3.91
N ALA A 23 -5.36 -0.14 4.65
CA ALA A 23 -4.32 0.72 4.10
C ALA A 23 -3.47 -0.02 3.06
N MET A 24 -3.10 -1.26 3.34
CA MET A 24 -2.38 -2.14 2.41
C MET A 24 -3.21 -2.42 1.15
N SER A 25 -4.50 -2.73 1.31
CA SER A 25 -5.44 -2.92 0.19
C SER A 25 -5.62 -1.67 -0.66
N GLU A 26 -5.68 -0.50 -0.01
CA GLU A 26 -5.80 0.79 -0.71
C GLU A 26 -4.54 1.06 -1.53
N ILE A 27 -3.34 0.84 -0.99
CA ILE A 27 -2.08 0.94 -1.75
C ILE A 27 -2.11 0.00 -2.98
N LEU A 28 -2.50 -1.26 -2.79
CA LEU A 28 -2.56 -2.26 -3.87
C LEU A 28 -3.58 -1.92 -4.96
N ARG A 29 -4.66 -1.20 -4.61
CA ARG A 29 -5.67 -0.74 -5.58
C ARG A 29 -5.06 0.09 -6.72
N TYR A 30 -3.95 0.78 -6.46
CA TYR A 30 -3.30 1.69 -7.43
C TYR A 30 -2.19 1.03 -8.24
N ASP A 31 -1.69 -0.14 -7.84
CA ASP A 31 -0.64 -0.88 -8.55
C ASP A 31 -1.06 -1.37 -9.94
N GLY A 32 -2.37 -1.44 -10.19
CA GLY A 32 -2.91 -1.87 -11.47
C GLY A 32 -2.67 -3.35 -11.80
N HIS A 33 -2.08 -4.09 -10.88
CA HIS A 33 -2.03 -5.52 -10.88
C HIS A 33 -3.10 -6.08 -9.94
N ASP A 34 -3.63 -7.25 -10.26
CA ASP A 34 -4.65 -7.92 -9.45
C ASP A 34 -3.97 -8.56 -8.24
N PHE A 35 -3.54 -7.74 -7.27
CA PHE A 35 -3.00 -8.18 -5.98
C PHE A 35 -4.08 -8.23 -4.90
N THR A 36 -3.90 -9.16 -3.97
CA THR A 36 -4.73 -9.33 -2.77
C THR A 36 -3.82 -9.58 -1.57
N ILE A 37 -4.21 -9.06 -0.41
CA ILE A 37 -3.54 -9.32 0.86
C ILE A 37 -4.45 -10.15 1.77
N GLU A 38 -3.85 -11.13 2.44
CA GLU A 38 -4.52 -11.99 3.41
C GLU A 38 -3.63 -12.14 4.65
N LEU A 39 -4.22 -12.21 5.84
CA LEU A 39 -3.52 -12.54 7.08
C LEU A 39 -3.65 -14.05 7.33
N GLU A 40 -2.53 -14.78 7.31
CA GLU A 40 -2.46 -16.23 7.55
C GLU A 40 -1.51 -16.53 8.71
N ASP A 41 -1.98 -17.23 9.75
CA ASP A 41 -1.16 -17.70 10.89
C ASP A 41 -0.19 -16.63 11.46
N ASP A 42 -0.70 -15.40 11.67
CA ASP A 42 0.02 -14.20 12.13
C ASP A 42 1.02 -13.59 11.13
N PHE A 43 1.00 -13.99 9.86
CA PHE A 43 1.81 -13.40 8.79
C PHE A 43 0.94 -12.81 7.68
N TRP A 44 1.36 -11.67 7.13
CA TRP A 44 0.70 -11.08 5.97
C TRP A 44 1.20 -11.76 4.69
N VAL A 45 0.29 -12.16 3.81
CA VAL A 45 0.60 -12.83 2.55
C VAL A 45 0.10 -11.97 1.40
N LEU A 46 1.01 -11.58 0.51
CA LEU A 46 0.70 -10.89 -0.73
C LEU A 46 0.54 -11.92 -1.86
N ARG A 47 -0.64 -11.96 -2.47
CA ARG A 47 -0.95 -12.85 -3.59
C ARG A 47 -1.20 -12.01 -4.84
N GLY A 48 -0.44 -12.27 -5.90
CA GLY A 48 -0.65 -11.68 -7.22
C GLY A 48 -1.37 -12.61 -8.17
N SER A 49 -2.32 -12.09 -8.94
CA SER A 49 -2.86 -12.79 -10.10
C SER A 49 -1.95 -12.54 -11.31
N THR A 50 -1.39 -13.62 -11.86
CA THR A 50 -0.64 -13.58 -13.13
C THR A 50 -1.56 -13.43 -14.35
N GLY A 51 -2.88 -13.42 -14.15
CA GLY A 51 -3.85 -13.10 -15.18
C GLY A 51 -3.90 -11.60 -15.42
N SER A 52 -3.37 -11.13 -16.54
CA SER A 52 -3.58 -9.75 -16.98
C SER A 52 -5.09 -9.50 -17.13
N ARG A 53 -5.59 -8.38 -16.61
CA ARG A 53 -6.95 -7.86 -16.89
C ARG A 53 -7.28 -7.74 -18.40
N TYR A 54 -6.26 -7.82 -19.27
CA TYR A 54 -6.39 -7.84 -20.72
C TYR A 54 -6.16 -9.21 -21.38
N SER A 55 -5.81 -10.27 -20.65
CA SER A 55 -5.66 -11.60 -21.24
C SER A 55 -7.05 -12.24 -21.46
N MET A 56 -7.66 -11.95 -22.60
CA MET A 56 -8.86 -12.64 -23.11
C MET A 56 -8.62 -14.12 -23.46
N ALA A 57 -7.41 -14.64 -23.31
CA ALA A 57 -7.12 -16.06 -23.40
C ALA A 57 -7.49 -16.69 -22.05
N GLY A 58 -8.56 -17.48 -21.99
CA GLY A 58 -9.14 -18.11 -20.80
C GLY A 58 -8.25 -19.11 -20.03
N LEU A 59 -6.99 -18.77 -19.81
CA LEU A 59 -6.15 -19.31 -18.77
C LEU A 59 -6.63 -18.66 -17.47
N GLY A 60 -7.17 -19.44 -16.55
CA GLY A 60 -7.82 -18.95 -15.34
C GLY A 60 -6.97 -17.96 -14.54
N ARG A 61 -7.60 -17.18 -13.67
CA ARG A 61 -6.87 -16.38 -12.67
C ARG A 61 -6.08 -17.34 -11.79
N PHE A 62 -4.75 -17.32 -11.89
CA PHE A 62 -3.86 -18.06 -11.00
C PHE A 62 -3.36 -17.10 -9.93
N ASN A 63 -3.87 -17.25 -8.71
CA ASN A 63 -3.32 -16.57 -7.54
C ASN A 63 -1.99 -17.23 -7.21
N THR A 64 -0.90 -16.52 -7.46
CA THR A 64 0.45 -16.93 -7.06
C THR A 64 0.77 -16.22 -5.75
N ILE A 65 1.30 -16.94 -4.76
CA ILE A 65 1.88 -16.27 -3.60
C ILE A 65 3.10 -15.52 -4.11
N THR A 66 3.05 -14.20 -4.00
CA THR A 66 4.11 -13.32 -4.45
C THR A 66 5.12 -13.11 -3.33
N GLU A 67 4.64 -12.86 -2.11
CA GLU A 67 5.50 -12.60 -0.97
C GLU A 67 4.83 -12.97 0.36
N VAL A 68 5.63 -13.45 1.31
CA VAL A 68 5.25 -13.58 2.72
C VAL A 68 5.92 -12.43 3.46
N LEU A 69 5.11 -11.56 4.05
CA LEU A 69 5.52 -10.34 4.73
C LEU A 69 5.70 -10.60 6.22
N ALA A 70 6.25 -9.59 6.91
CA ALA A 70 6.43 -9.66 8.36
C ALA A 70 5.09 -9.82 9.09
N ALA A 71 5.13 -10.39 10.29
CA ALA A 71 3.96 -10.44 11.18
C ALA A 71 3.54 -9.04 11.68
N ASN A 72 4.50 -8.11 11.74
CA ASN A 72 4.26 -6.73 12.15
C ASN A 72 3.54 -5.95 11.05
N GLU A 73 2.41 -5.35 11.40
CA GLU A 73 1.56 -4.56 10.50
C GLU A 73 2.29 -3.37 9.85
N SER A 74 3.08 -2.62 10.61
CA SER A 74 3.82 -1.45 10.10
C SER A 74 4.93 -1.87 9.13
N GLU A 75 5.64 -2.97 9.42
CA GLU A 75 6.64 -3.51 8.49
C GLU A 75 6.00 -4.12 7.22
N ALA A 76 4.88 -4.83 7.36
CA ALA A 76 4.15 -5.38 6.22
C ALA A 76 3.60 -4.26 5.32
N THR A 77 3.05 -3.21 5.91
CA THR A 77 2.52 -2.04 5.21
C THR A 77 3.62 -1.32 4.41
N ALA A 78 4.77 -1.08 5.03
CA ALA A 78 5.92 -0.46 4.35
C ALA A 78 6.42 -1.30 3.17
N LYS A 79 6.55 -2.63 3.36
CA LYS A 79 6.98 -3.53 2.27
C LYS A 79 5.99 -3.56 1.10
N ILE A 80 4.69 -3.46 1.35
CA ILE A 80 3.70 -3.42 0.27
C ILE A 80 3.79 -2.12 -0.52
N ALA A 81 3.99 -0.98 0.16
CA ALA A 81 4.25 0.28 -0.51
C ALA A 81 5.50 0.16 -1.41
N GLU A 82 6.61 -0.39 -0.91
CA GLU A 82 7.81 -0.66 -1.71
C GLU A 82 7.54 -1.60 -2.89
N TYR A 83 6.73 -2.64 -2.68
CA TYR A 83 6.37 -3.61 -3.72
C TYR A 83 5.58 -2.94 -4.86
N VAL A 84 4.55 -2.17 -4.54
CA VAL A 84 3.72 -1.43 -5.51
C VAL A 84 4.52 -0.38 -6.27
N VAL A 85 5.38 0.36 -5.55
CA VAL A 85 6.27 1.36 -6.16
C VAL A 85 7.22 0.71 -7.18
N SER A 86 7.74 -0.48 -6.88
CA SER A 86 8.70 -1.17 -7.74
C SER A 86 8.08 -1.90 -8.93
N HIS A 87 6.79 -2.28 -8.85
CA HIS A 87 6.12 -3.10 -9.87
C HIS A 87 5.13 -2.35 -10.77
N SER A 88 4.56 -1.24 -10.32
CA SER A 88 3.43 -0.59 -11.02
C SER A 88 3.76 -0.03 -12.40
N GLY A 89 5.02 0.24 -12.77
CA GLY A 89 5.42 0.81 -14.08
C GLY A 89 4.78 2.17 -14.43
N LEU A 90 3.95 2.68 -13.53
CA LEU A 90 3.28 3.96 -13.50
C LEU A 90 4.00 4.80 -12.44
N ASP A 91 3.95 6.13 -12.54
CA ASP A 91 4.69 7.06 -11.68
C ASP A 91 4.09 7.17 -10.26
N TRP A 92 3.62 6.04 -9.70
CA TRP A 92 3.07 5.88 -8.35
C TRP A 92 4.16 5.62 -7.32
N SER A 93 5.38 6.08 -7.58
CA SER A 93 6.57 5.93 -6.73
C SER A 93 6.45 6.59 -5.33
N LYS A 94 5.23 6.88 -4.89
CA LYS A 94 4.88 8.01 -4.03
C LYS A 94 3.61 7.79 -3.19
N LEU A 95 3.01 6.61 -3.23
CA LEU A 95 1.94 6.26 -2.30
C LEU A 95 2.57 5.63 -1.06
N GLU A 96 2.30 6.20 0.10
CA GLU A 96 2.78 5.68 1.37
C GLU A 96 1.63 5.57 2.37
N ALA A 97 1.72 4.58 3.25
CA ALA A 97 0.83 4.44 4.39
C ALA A 97 1.63 4.56 5.68
N MET A 98 1.14 5.40 6.57
CA MET A 98 1.79 5.75 7.83
C MET A 98 0.77 5.70 8.97
N GLU A 99 1.21 5.35 10.17
CA GLU A 99 0.36 5.43 11.36
C GLU A 99 -0.16 6.86 11.55
N ASP A 100 -1.43 7.01 11.90
CA ASP A 100 -2.09 8.32 12.03
C ASP A 100 -1.34 9.26 12.97
N SER A 101 -0.78 8.75 14.07
CA SER A 101 0.00 9.55 15.02
C SER A 101 1.29 10.11 14.41
N VAL A 102 1.98 9.31 13.60
CA VAL A 102 3.21 9.73 12.92
C VAL A 102 2.87 10.71 11.80
N PHE A 103 1.77 10.50 11.10
CA PHE A 103 1.28 11.42 10.07
C PHE A 103 0.90 12.79 10.66
N ASP A 104 0.21 12.82 11.80
CA ASP A 104 -0.12 14.06 12.50
C ASP A 104 1.13 14.81 12.99
N GLU A 105 2.15 14.09 13.48
CA GLU A 105 3.44 14.68 13.83
C GLU A 105 4.14 15.30 12.60
N MET A 106 4.12 14.59 11.46
CA MET A 106 4.67 15.09 10.20
C MET A 106 3.97 16.39 9.76
N LEU A 107 2.64 16.43 9.80
CA LEU A 107 1.87 17.63 9.46
C LEU A 107 2.19 18.80 10.39
N ALA A 108 2.25 18.56 11.69
CA ALA A 108 2.58 19.59 12.68
C ALA A 108 4.00 20.16 12.48
N GLU A 109 4.96 19.33 12.05
CA GLU A 109 6.31 19.78 11.74
C GLU A 109 6.36 20.61 10.45
N ILE A 110 5.62 20.22 9.40
CA ILE A 110 5.51 21.01 8.16
C ILE A 110 4.89 22.38 8.46
N GLU A 111 3.82 22.42 9.26
CA GLU A 111 3.20 23.69 9.67
C GLU A 111 4.16 24.57 10.47
N ARG A 112 4.98 23.96 11.35
CA ARG A 112 6.00 24.70 12.11
C ARG A 112 7.07 25.30 11.19
N GLN A 113 7.58 24.54 10.23
CA GLN A 113 8.59 25.01 9.28
C GLN A 113 8.07 26.12 8.35
N ASN A 114 6.77 26.12 8.04
CA ASN A 114 6.15 27.17 7.22
C ASN A 114 5.78 28.44 8.02
N ALA A 115 5.84 28.39 9.35
CA ALA A 115 5.53 29.51 10.24
C ALA A 115 6.78 30.32 10.67
N GLU A 116 7.99 29.84 10.34
CA GLU A 116 9.28 30.52 10.52
C GLU A 116 9.70 31.35 9.29
#